data_AF-A0A7W1GPY7-F1
#
_entry.id   AF-A0A7W1GPY7-F1
#
_cell.length_a   1.000
_cell.length_b   1.000
_cell.length_c   1.000
_cell.angle_alpha   90.00
_cell.angle_beta   90.00
_cell.angle_gamma   90.00
#
_symmetry.space_group_name_H-M   'P 1'
#
loop_
_entity.id
_entity.type
_entity.pdbx_description
1 polymer ?
#
loop_
_entity_poly.entity_id
_entity_poly.type
_entity_poly.pdbx_seq_one_letter_code
_entity_poly.pdbx_strand_id
1 'polypeptide(L)'
;MIPARFDYHAPTTLDEAVRLLAEAGDEAKVLAGGQSLLPVLRLRLAAPEVVVDLGRVDELRGVREDGDTLVIGAMTSHAEVAASDAVRRHARVLSEAAATVADPQVRHRGTIGGAIAHADPAGDMPAPVLALGGELVVVGPGGRRTVPADDFFEDLFTTALGDDEILVEVRIPSHQGWGGHYAKFTRVAQQWSIVAVAAAVRTEGGSIAEAKVALTNMGSTAVRATAVE
;
A
#
# COMPACT_ATOMS: atom_id res chain seq x y z
N MET A 1 -13.53 24.41 -4.25
CA MET A 1 -12.12 23.98 -4.11
C MET A 1 -11.66 23.41 -5.44
N ILE A 2 -10.75 24.09 -6.14
CA ILE A 2 -10.33 23.79 -7.52
C ILE A 2 -8.80 23.59 -7.55
N PRO A 3 -8.28 22.45 -8.06
CA PRO A 3 -6.85 22.20 -8.15
C PRO A 3 -6.16 23.18 -9.12
N ALA A 4 -4.83 23.25 -9.04
CA ALA A 4 -4.05 23.88 -10.11
C ALA A 4 -4.25 23.12 -11.43
N ARG A 5 -3.98 23.79 -12.56
CA ARG A 5 -3.97 23.14 -13.87
C ARG A 5 -2.76 22.22 -13.95
N PHE A 6 -2.95 21.04 -14.52
CA PHE A 6 -1.90 20.07 -14.83
C PHE A 6 -2.24 19.39 -16.16
N ASP A 7 -1.23 18.85 -16.83
CA ASP A 7 -1.37 17.96 -17.96
C ASP A 7 -1.64 16.53 -17.46
N TYR A 8 -2.47 15.79 -18.20
CA TYR A 8 -2.94 14.47 -17.79
C TYR A 8 -2.58 13.43 -18.85
N HIS A 9 -1.91 12.38 -18.40
CA HIS A 9 -1.54 11.23 -19.21
C HIS A 9 -2.15 9.96 -18.63
N ALA A 10 -2.68 9.09 -19.48
CA ALA A 10 -3.28 7.81 -19.09
C ALA A 10 -2.67 6.67 -19.91
N PRO A 11 -1.39 6.34 -19.66
CA PRO A 11 -0.69 5.27 -20.37
C PRO A 11 -1.37 3.93 -20.18
N THR A 12 -1.17 3.03 -21.15
CA THR A 12 -1.72 1.66 -21.08
C THR A 12 -0.66 0.61 -20.76
N THR A 13 0.61 1.01 -20.66
CA THR A 13 1.74 0.13 -20.32
C THR A 13 2.59 0.75 -19.23
N LEU A 14 3.25 -0.10 -18.45
CA LEU A 14 4.16 0.34 -17.40
C LEU A 14 5.38 1.08 -17.97
N ASP A 15 5.93 0.61 -19.10
CA ASP A 15 7.07 1.26 -19.76
C ASP A 15 6.74 2.69 -20.19
N GLU A 16 5.53 2.92 -20.71
CA GLU A 16 5.09 4.27 -21.08
C GLU A 16 4.93 5.16 -19.84
N ALA A 17 4.38 4.63 -18.74
CA ALA A 17 4.25 5.36 -17.48
C ALA A 17 5.60 5.77 -16.90
N VAL A 18 6.57 4.84 -16.84
CA VAL A 18 7.95 5.11 -16.38
C VAL A 18 8.61 6.18 -17.24
N ARG A 19 8.48 6.10 -18.57
CA ARG A 19 9.04 7.11 -19.47
C ARG A 19 8.44 8.50 -19.22
N LEU A 20 7.12 8.60 -19.04
CA LEU A 20 6.46 9.88 -18.76
C LEU A 20 6.93 10.49 -17.43
N LEU A 21 7.12 9.67 -16.40
CA LEU A 21 7.68 10.13 -15.12
C LEU A 21 9.13 10.61 -15.27
N ALA A 22 9.96 9.85 -15.98
CA ALA A 22 11.36 10.21 -16.22
C ALA A 22 11.51 11.50 -17.06
N GLU A 23 10.62 11.72 -18.04
CA GLU A 23 10.61 12.95 -18.85
C GLU A 23 10.17 14.18 -18.06
N ALA A 24 9.22 14.01 -17.14
CA ALA A 24 8.64 15.11 -16.35
C ALA A 24 9.38 15.38 -15.03
N GLY A 25 10.15 14.43 -14.51
CA GLY A 25 10.92 14.58 -13.27
C GLY A 25 10.05 14.84 -12.04
N ASP A 26 10.52 15.74 -11.18
CA ASP A 26 9.87 16.13 -9.91
C ASP A 26 8.54 16.87 -10.09
N GLU A 27 8.24 17.33 -11.32
CA GLU A 27 6.97 17.98 -11.67
C GLU A 27 5.82 17.00 -11.91
N ALA A 28 6.09 15.69 -11.93
CA ALA A 28 5.07 14.66 -12.11
C ALA A 28 4.57 14.05 -10.81
N LYS A 29 3.29 13.66 -10.80
CA LYS A 29 2.75 12.74 -9.79
C LYS A 29 1.93 11.61 -10.40
N VAL A 30 2.11 10.43 -9.82
CA VAL A 30 1.34 9.24 -10.13
C VAL A 30 -0.08 9.35 -9.57
N LEU A 31 -1.08 9.13 -10.43
CA LEU A 31 -2.47 8.95 -10.03
C LEU A 31 -2.82 7.46 -10.05
N ALA A 32 -3.00 6.90 -8.86
CA ALA A 32 -3.61 5.59 -8.65
C ALA A 32 -5.12 5.74 -8.39
N GLY A 33 -5.61 5.32 -7.23
CA GLY A 33 -7.01 5.48 -6.83
C GLY A 33 -7.49 6.93 -6.61
N GLY A 34 -6.55 7.86 -6.45
CA GLY A 34 -6.82 9.30 -6.28
C GLY A 34 -7.40 9.70 -4.93
N GLN A 35 -7.53 8.79 -3.97
CA GLN A 35 -8.22 9.05 -2.69
C GLN A 35 -7.38 9.83 -1.66
N SER A 36 -6.07 9.96 -1.88
CA SER A 36 -5.20 10.90 -1.15
C SER A 36 -4.75 12.05 -2.04
N LEU A 37 -4.30 11.76 -3.27
CA LEU A 37 -3.78 12.77 -4.18
C LEU A 37 -4.83 13.82 -4.58
N LEU A 38 -6.03 13.43 -5.02
CA LEU A 38 -7.02 14.40 -5.47
C LEU A 38 -7.49 15.37 -4.37
N PRO A 39 -7.70 14.92 -3.11
CA PRO A 39 -7.86 15.85 -1.98
C PRO A 39 -6.69 16.84 -1.82
N VAL A 40 -5.44 16.36 -1.84
CA VAL A 40 -4.22 17.19 -1.75
C VAL A 40 -4.19 18.25 -2.87
N LEU A 41 -4.50 17.87 -4.10
CA LEU A 41 -4.56 18.80 -5.25
C LEU A 41 -5.68 19.84 -5.09
N ARG A 42 -6.88 19.43 -4.66
CA ARG A 42 -8.03 20.33 -4.46
C ARG A 42 -7.76 21.39 -3.37
N LEU A 43 -6.96 21.03 -2.37
CA LEU A 43 -6.51 21.92 -1.30
C LEU A 43 -5.25 22.71 -1.68
N ARG A 44 -4.63 22.43 -2.85
CA ARG A 44 -3.37 23.01 -3.32
C ARG A 44 -2.20 22.78 -2.36
N LEU A 45 -2.22 21.65 -1.66
CA LEU A 45 -1.10 21.19 -0.85
C LEU A 45 0.01 20.55 -1.72
N ALA A 46 -0.34 20.14 -2.94
CA ALA A 46 0.59 19.86 -4.02
C ALA A 46 0.03 20.42 -5.34
N ALA A 47 0.92 20.75 -6.27
CA ALA A 47 0.56 21.33 -7.56
C ALA A 47 1.54 20.84 -8.67
N PRO A 48 1.53 19.54 -8.99
CA PRO A 48 2.35 19.01 -10.08
C PRO A 48 1.92 19.60 -11.42
N GLU A 49 2.85 19.74 -12.36
CA GLU A 49 2.52 20.11 -13.74
C GLU A 49 1.98 18.92 -14.52
N VAL A 50 2.37 17.70 -14.16
CA VAL A 50 2.00 16.46 -14.86
C VAL A 50 1.37 15.44 -13.92
N VAL A 51 0.28 14.82 -14.34
CA VAL A 51 -0.35 13.69 -13.65
C VAL A 51 -0.37 12.47 -14.57
N VAL A 52 0.25 11.38 -14.11
CA VAL A 52 0.32 10.10 -14.83
C VAL A 52 -0.64 9.10 -14.17
N ASP A 53 -1.76 8.80 -14.83
CA ASP A 53 -2.81 7.90 -14.35
C ASP A 53 -2.55 6.45 -14.74
N LEU A 54 -2.33 5.61 -13.73
CA LEU A 54 -2.06 4.18 -13.91
C LEU A 54 -3.34 3.35 -14.12
N GLY A 55 -4.51 3.99 -14.15
CA GLY A 55 -5.82 3.34 -14.21
C GLY A 55 -6.02 2.42 -15.41
N ARG A 56 -5.24 2.57 -16.48
CA ARG A 56 -5.30 1.76 -17.71
C ARG A 56 -4.13 0.78 -17.88
N VAL A 57 -3.25 0.65 -16.88
CA VAL A 57 -2.12 -0.28 -16.91
C VAL A 57 -2.57 -1.59 -16.24
N ASP A 58 -3.10 -2.52 -17.05
CA ASP A 58 -3.76 -3.73 -16.55
C ASP A 58 -2.82 -4.67 -15.78
N GLU A 59 -1.54 -4.71 -16.13
CA GLU A 59 -0.53 -5.54 -15.46
C GLU A 59 -0.28 -5.16 -13.98
N LEU A 60 -0.74 -3.99 -13.53
CA LEU A 60 -0.63 -3.55 -12.13
C LEU A 60 -1.78 -4.05 -11.25
N ARG A 61 -2.68 -4.89 -11.77
CA ARG A 61 -3.91 -5.31 -11.08
C ARG A 61 -3.90 -6.78 -10.72
N GLY A 62 -4.68 -7.09 -9.70
CA GLY A 62 -5.05 -8.46 -9.37
C GLY A 62 -4.23 -9.07 -8.26
N VAL A 63 -4.64 -10.28 -7.89
CA VAL A 63 -4.04 -11.08 -6.84
C VAL A 63 -3.68 -12.43 -7.44
N ARG A 64 -2.45 -12.89 -7.23
CA ARG A 64 -1.97 -14.20 -7.67
C ARG A 64 -1.14 -14.88 -6.59
N GLU A 65 -1.12 -16.20 -6.63
CA GLU A 65 -0.24 -17.04 -5.80
C GLU A 65 0.97 -17.45 -6.66
N ASP A 66 2.17 -17.29 -6.10
CA ASP A 66 3.47 -17.56 -6.73
C ASP A 66 4.29 -18.43 -5.77
N GLY A 67 4.04 -19.74 -5.79
CA GLY A 67 4.56 -20.67 -4.79
C GLY A 67 4.08 -20.28 -3.39
N ASP A 68 5.01 -20.08 -2.46
CA ASP A 68 4.74 -19.64 -1.08
C ASP A 68 4.67 -18.11 -0.94
N THR A 69 4.44 -17.38 -2.04
CA THR A 69 4.31 -15.92 -2.03
C THR A 69 2.95 -15.50 -2.57
N LEU A 70 2.23 -14.68 -1.80
CA LEU A 70 1.07 -13.95 -2.29
C LEU A 70 1.56 -12.70 -3.01
N VAL A 71 1.08 -12.45 -4.22
CA VAL A 71 1.43 -11.25 -4.99
C VAL A 71 0.17 -10.44 -5.29
N ILE A 72 0.22 -9.15 -4.97
CA ILE A 72 -0.88 -8.21 -5.12
C ILE A 72 -0.41 -7.04 -5.98
N GLY A 73 -1.00 -6.85 -7.16
CA GLY A 73 -0.70 -5.71 -8.01
C GLY A 73 -1.04 -4.38 -7.33
N ALA A 74 -0.20 -3.37 -7.48
CA ALA A 74 -0.30 -2.08 -6.80
C ALA A 74 -1.63 -1.33 -7.07
N MET A 75 -2.25 -1.56 -8.22
CA MET A 75 -3.53 -0.98 -8.63
C MET A 75 -4.75 -1.80 -8.19
N THR A 76 -4.56 -2.86 -7.40
CA THR A 76 -5.66 -3.61 -6.77
C THR A 76 -6.34 -2.75 -5.71
N SER A 77 -7.66 -2.61 -5.80
CA SER A 77 -8.43 -1.78 -4.89
C SER A 77 -8.50 -2.36 -3.49
N HIS A 78 -8.69 -1.53 -2.46
CA HIS A 78 -8.90 -2.03 -1.10
C HIS A 78 -10.12 -2.95 -1.01
N ALA A 79 -11.16 -2.71 -1.81
CA ALA A 79 -12.34 -3.57 -1.89
C ALA A 79 -11.98 -4.99 -2.38
N GLU A 80 -11.18 -5.10 -3.43
CA GLU A 80 -10.71 -6.39 -3.96
C GLU A 80 -9.78 -7.10 -2.96
N VAL A 81 -8.85 -6.37 -2.33
CA VAL A 81 -7.96 -6.93 -1.30
C VAL A 81 -8.75 -7.48 -0.11
N ALA A 82 -9.76 -6.73 0.36
CA ALA A 82 -10.62 -7.16 1.48
C ALA A 82 -11.47 -8.39 1.13
N ALA A 83 -11.93 -8.50 -0.12
CA ALA A 83 -12.80 -9.58 -0.58
C ALA A 83 -12.04 -10.85 -1.00
N SER A 84 -10.74 -10.75 -1.32
CA SER A 84 -9.96 -11.85 -1.86
C SER A 84 -9.72 -12.99 -0.87
N ASP A 85 -10.14 -14.20 -1.23
CA ASP A 85 -9.90 -15.40 -0.43
C ASP A 85 -8.41 -15.80 -0.40
N ALA A 86 -7.66 -15.50 -1.46
CA ALA A 86 -6.20 -15.68 -1.45
C ALA A 86 -5.56 -14.75 -0.41
N VAL A 87 -5.90 -13.46 -0.40
CA VAL A 87 -5.39 -12.53 0.62
C VAL A 87 -5.81 -12.99 2.02
N ARG A 88 -7.07 -13.39 2.21
CA ARG A 88 -7.57 -13.87 3.51
C ARG A 88 -6.81 -15.10 4.03
N ARG A 89 -6.48 -16.06 3.15
CA ARG A 89 -5.75 -17.29 3.51
C ARG A 89 -4.28 -17.04 3.82
N HIS A 90 -3.61 -16.21 3.02
CA HIS A 90 -2.16 -16.02 3.11
C HIS A 90 -1.74 -14.83 3.99
N ALA A 91 -2.60 -13.82 4.12
CA ALA A 91 -2.30 -12.53 4.74
C ALA A 91 -3.55 -11.96 5.42
N ARG A 92 -4.16 -12.74 6.33
CA ARG A 92 -5.44 -12.40 6.97
C ARG A 92 -5.49 -10.97 7.53
N VAL A 93 -4.44 -10.53 8.21
CA VAL A 93 -4.35 -9.18 8.79
C VAL A 93 -4.46 -8.07 7.74
N LEU A 94 -3.94 -8.28 6.52
CA LEU A 94 -4.04 -7.32 5.42
C LEU A 94 -5.48 -7.26 4.88
N SER A 95 -6.14 -8.41 4.73
CA SER A 95 -7.55 -8.48 4.33
C SER A 95 -8.46 -7.74 5.34
N GLU A 96 -8.25 -7.98 6.65
CA GLU A 96 -8.99 -7.29 7.71
C GLU A 96 -8.71 -5.78 7.71
N ALA A 97 -7.45 -5.36 7.59
CA ALA A 97 -7.09 -3.95 7.50
C ALA A 97 -7.79 -3.27 6.31
N ALA A 98 -7.76 -3.89 5.13
CA ALA A 98 -8.34 -3.33 3.91
C ALA A 98 -9.85 -3.11 4.04
N ALA A 99 -10.54 -3.99 4.78
CA ALA A 99 -11.97 -3.86 5.05
C ALA A 99 -12.31 -2.64 5.94
N THR A 100 -11.36 -2.13 6.73
CA THR A 100 -11.53 -0.99 7.65
C THR A 100 -11.12 0.36 7.05
N VAL A 101 -10.52 0.37 5.85
CA VAL A 101 -10.09 1.61 5.18
C VAL A 101 -11.31 2.42 4.81
N ALA A 102 -11.47 3.60 5.40
CA ALA A 102 -12.48 4.60 5.04
C ALA A 102 -13.90 3.99 4.82
N ASP A 103 -14.57 4.37 3.73
CA ASP A 103 -15.90 3.94 3.33
C ASP A 103 -15.88 3.06 2.06
N PRO A 104 -17.00 2.42 1.68
CA PRO A 104 -17.05 1.61 0.47
C PRO A 104 -16.63 2.36 -0.81
N GLN A 105 -16.97 3.63 -0.98
CA GLN A 105 -16.65 4.41 -2.18
C GLN A 105 -15.14 4.65 -2.28
N VAL A 106 -14.51 5.02 -1.17
CA VAL A 106 -13.06 5.14 -1.06
C VAL A 106 -12.41 3.78 -1.32
N ARG A 107 -12.92 2.68 -0.78
CA ARG A 107 -12.33 1.33 -1.00
C ARG A 107 -12.39 0.83 -2.44
N HIS A 108 -13.42 1.19 -3.20
CA HIS A 108 -13.53 0.80 -4.61
C HIS A 108 -12.60 1.59 -5.53
N ARG A 109 -12.09 2.74 -5.07
CA ARG A 109 -11.15 3.56 -5.84
C ARG A 109 -9.73 3.47 -5.32
N GLY A 110 -9.54 3.62 -4.01
CA GLY A 110 -8.26 3.54 -3.32
C GLY A 110 -7.62 2.18 -3.53
N THR A 111 -6.32 2.19 -3.77
CA THR A 111 -5.51 1.04 -4.15
C THR A 111 -4.48 0.74 -3.08
N ILE A 112 -4.15 -0.53 -2.87
CA ILE A 112 -3.11 -0.94 -1.93
C ILE A 112 -1.77 -0.26 -2.21
N GLY A 113 -1.33 -0.21 -3.46
CA GLY A 113 -0.06 0.42 -3.84
C GLY A 113 -0.08 1.93 -3.59
N GLY A 114 -1.16 2.61 -3.96
CA GLY A 114 -1.35 4.03 -3.64
C GLY A 114 -1.32 4.34 -2.14
N ALA A 115 -1.90 3.49 -1.29
CA ALA A 115 -1.84 3.68 0.16
C ALA A 115 -0.43 3.46 0.73
N ILE A 116 0.30 2.47 0.22
CA ILE A 116 1.68 2.17 0.61
C ILE A 116 2.64 3.27 0.16
N ALA A 117 2.58 3.66 -1.11
CA ALA A 117 3.44 4.71 -1.68
C ALA A 117 3.14 6.10 -1.10
N HIS A 118 1.93 6.33 -0.57
CA HIS A 118 1.62 7.58 0.11
C HIS A 118 2.33 7.71 1.47
N ALA A 119 2.60 6.59 2.15
CA ALA A 119 3.31 6.55 3.44
C ALA A 119 2.79 7.53 4.51
N ASP A 120 1.47 7.72 4.57
CA ASP A 120 0.85 8.33 5.74
C ASP A 120 0.90 7.32 6.90
N PRO A 121 1.49 7.66 8.07
CA PRO A 121 1.57 6.77 9.22
C PRO A 121 0.21 6.33 9.75
N ALA A 122 -0.83 7.12 9.50
CA ALA A 122 -2.19 6.80 9.88
C ALA A 122 -2.87 5.80 8.92
N GLY A 123 -2.24 5.52 7.78
CA GLY A 123 -2.72 4.58 6.78
C GLY A 123 -2.59 3.12 7.20
N ASP A 124 -3.63 2.35 6.89
CA ASP A 124 -3.79 1.00 7.44
C ASP A 124 -2.96 -0.07 6.71
N MET A 125 -2.50 0.16 5.48
CA MET A 125 -1.82 -0.87 4.65
C MET A 125 -0.35 -1.12 5.01
N PRO A 126 0.47 -0.10 5.34
CA PRO A 126 1.87 -0.31 5.70
C PRO A 126 2.10 -1.32 6.82
N ALA A 127 1.35 -1.25 7.94
CA ALA A 127 1.60 -2.10 9.10
C ALA A 127 1.39 -3.61 8.83
N PRO A 128 0.28 -4.07 8.22
CA PRO A 128 0.14 -5.48 7.83
C PRO A 128 1.22 -5.96 6.88
N VAL A 129 1.64 -5.14 5.90
CA VAL A 129 2.72 -5.52 4.97
C VAL A 129 4.05 -5.65 5.71
N LEU A 130 4.36 -4.72 6.61
CA LEU A 130 5.55 -4.74 7.45
C LEU A 130 5.55 -5.93 8.41
N ALA A 131 4.45 -6.18 9.13
CA ALA A 131 4.32 -7.30 10.05
C ALA A 131 4.58 -8.64 9.34
N LEU A 132 4.01 -8.83 8.16
CA LEU A 132 4.11 -10.08 7.40
C LEU A 132 5.43 -10.21 6.62
N GLY A 133 6.39 -9.31 6.78
CA GLY A 133 7.67 -9.34 6.07
C GLY A 133 7.51 -9.20 4.55
N GLY A 134 6.63 -8.28 4.13
CA GLY A 134 6.38 -8.03 2.72
C GLY A 134 7.57 -7.43 1.99
N GLU A 135 7.56 -7.58 0.67
CA GLU A 135 8.52 -6.98 -0.25
C GLU A 135 7.77 -6.17 -1.31
N LEU A 136 8.38 -5.06 -1.73
CA LEU A 136 7.77 -4.08 -2.63
C LEU A 136 8.57 -4.04 -3.91
N VAL A 137 7.94 -4.47 -5.01
CA VAL A 137 8.58 -4.46 -6.33
C VAL A 137 8.31 -3.13 -6.97
N VAL A 138 9.38 -2.41 -7.28
CA VAL A 138 9.33 -1.09 -7.92
C VAL A 138 10.03 -1.15 -9.26
N VAL A 139 9.63 -0.29 -10.18
CA VAL A 139 10.24 -0.16 -11.50
C VAL A 139 10.51 1.30 -11.80
N GLY A 140 11.67 1.59 -12.37
CA GLY A 140 12.02 2.89 -12.93
C GLY A 140 12.82 2.72 -14.23
N PRO A 141 13.46 3.79 -14.74
CA PRO A 141 14.25 3.73 -15.96
C PRO A 141 15.43 2.75 -15.89
N GLY A 142 15.93 2.49 -14.68
CA GLY A 142 16.98 1.50 -14.41
C GLY A 142 16.50 0.04 -14.38
N GLY A 143 15.19 -0.21 -14.56
CA GLY A 143 14.59 -1.53 -14.50
C GLY A 143 13.88 -1.80 -13.17
N ARG A 144 13.70 -3.08 -12.83
CA ARG A 144 12.99 -3.54 -11.63
C ARG A 144 13.95 -3.75 -10.46
N ARG A 145 13.52 -3.38 -9.26
CA ARG A 145 14.15 -3.75 -8.00
C ARG A 145 13.11 -4.10 -6.95
N THR A 146 13.53 -4.85 -5.94
CA THR A 146 12.69 -5.26 -4.81
C THR A 146 13.21 -4.61 -3.55
N VAL A 147 12.33 -4.02 -2.76
CA VAL A 147 12.65 -3.36 -1.48
C VAL A 147 11.92 -4.09 -0.35
N PRO A 148 12.60 -4.57 0.70
CA PRO A 148 11.94 -5.09 1.90
C PRO A 148 11.04 -4.03 2.53
N ALA A 149 9.90 -4.43 3.11
CA ALA A 149 9.01 -3.48 3.78
C ALA A 149 9.68 -2.76 4.95
N ASP A 150 10.61 -3.42 5.65
CA ASP A 150 11.42 -2.83 6.73
C ASP A 150 12.27 -1.64 6.24
N ASP A 151 12.66 -1.63 4.96
CA ASP A 151 13.51 -0.59 4.35
C ASP A 151 12.72 0.39 3.47
N PHE A 152 11.42 0.17 3.29
CA PHE A 152 10.64 0.97 2.33
C PHE A 152 10.07 2.26 2.91
N PHE A 153 9.68 2.26 4.19
CA PHE A 153 9.08 3.43 4.84
C PHE A 153 10.15 4.19 5.60
N GLU A 154 10.51 5.38 5.13
CA GLU A 154 11.66 6.14 5.65
C GLU A 154 11.24 7.20 6.67
N ASP A 155 10.17 7.94 6.38
CA ASP A 155 9.60 8.98 7.27
C ASP A 155 8.15 9.31 6.87
N LEU A 156 7.55 10.30 7.53
CA LEU A 156 6.23 10.84 7.21
C LEU A 156 6.16 11.24 5.72
N PHE A 157 5.26 10.57 4.96
CA PHE A 157 5.09 10.73 3.52
C PHE A 157 6.34 10.45 2.67
N THR A 158 7.34 9.74 3.22
CA THR A 158 8.62 9.46 2.57
C THR A 158 8.86 7.96 2.50
N THR A 159 9.21 7.48 1.31
CA THR A 159 9.51 6.07 1.04
C THR A 159 10.78 5.95 0.25
N ALA A 160 11.31 4.73 0.16
CA ALA A 160 12.45 4.41 -0.70
C ALA A 160 12.17 4.51 -2.21
N LEU A 161 10.96 4.87 -2.67
CA LEU A 161 10.67 5.11 -4.09
C LEU A 161 11.41 6.35 -4.60
N GLY A 162 12.08 6.22 -5.75
CA GLY A 162 12.55 7.36 -6.53
C GLY A 162 11.41 8.11 -7.22
N ASP A 163 11.67 9.36 -7.61
CA ASP A 163 10.67 10.23 -8.24
C ASP A 163 10.18 9.70 -9.60
N ASP A 164 11.01 8.91 -10.29
CA ASP A 164 10.73 8.28 -11.59
C ASP A 164 10.35 6.79 -11.46
N GLU A 165 10.06 6.32 -10.25
CA GLU A 165 9.70 4.93 -9.98
C GLU A 165 8.20 4.73 -9.70
N ILE A 166 7.73 3.53 -10.05
CA ILE A 166 6.37 3.07 -9.80
C ILE A 166 6.42 1.80 -8.96
N LEU A 167 5.66 1.78 -7.86
CA LEU A 167 5.35 0.54 -7.15
C LEU A 167 4.46 -0.35 -8.01
N VAL A 168 4.94 -1.54 -8.35
CA VAL A 168 4.32 -2.48 -9.29
C VAL A 168 3.43 -3.48 -8.55
N GLU A 169 4.00 -4.15 -7.54
CA GLU A 169 3.32 -5.20 -6.79
C GLU A 169 3.86 -5.28 -5.35
N VAL A 170 3.01 -5.75 -4.45
CA VAL A 170 3.34 -6.12 -3.07
C VAL A 170 3.42 -7.64 -3.01
N ARG A 171 4.55 -8.17 -2.57
CA ARG A 171 4.81 -9.59 -2.38
C ARG A 171 4.81 -9.90 -0.89
N ILE A 172 4.06 -10.91 -0.47
CA ILE A 172 3.91 -11.26 0.95
C ILE A 172 4.18 -12.75 1.10
N PRO A 173 5.14 -13.17 1.93
CA PRO A 173 5.32 -14.58 2.27
C PRO A 173 4.02 -15.20 2.79
N SER A 174 3.77 -16.45 2.45
CA SER A 174 2.56 -17.15 2.85
C SER A 174 2.52 -17.37 4.36
N HIS A 175 1.45 -16.89 5.02
CA HIS A 175 1.14 -17.18 6.42
C HIS A 175 -0.12 -18.05 6.52
N GLN A 176 -0.29 -19.01 5.59
CA GLN A 176 -1.39 -19.96 5.65
C GLN A 176 -1.37 -20.74 6.98
N GLY A 177 -2.55 -20.88 7.59
CA GLY A 177 -2.72 -21.56 8.87
C GLY A 177 -2.40 -20.70 10.11
N TRP A 178 -1.93 -19.46 9.92
CA TRP A 178 -1.72 -18.53 11.02
C TRP A 178 -3.05 -17.91 11.49
N GLY A 179 -3.14 -17.62 12.78
CA GLY A 179 -4.12 -16.69 13.30
C GLY A 179 -3.74 -15.26 12.92
N GLY A 180 -4.71 -14.38 12.70
CA GLY A 180 -4.44 -12.99 12.37
C GLY A 180 -5.59 -12.08 12.77
N HIS A 181 -5.27 -10.89 13.27
CA HIS A 181 -6.25 -9.85 13.55
C HIS A 181 -5.70 -8.44 13.28
N TYR A 182 -6.53 -7.56 12.70
CA TYR A 182 -6.25 -6.12 12.64
C TYR A 182 -7.21 -5.35 13.56
N ALA A 183 -6.68 -4.81 14.65
CA ALA A 183 -7.45 -4.05 15.63
C ALA A 183 -7.21 -2.56 15.43
N LYS A 184 -8.24 -1.83 14.99
CA LYS A 184 -8.19 -0.39 14.72
C LYS A 184 -9.02 0.41 15.72
N PHE A 185 -8.40 1.44 16.31
CA PHE A 185 -9.07 2.40 17.19
C PHE A 185 -9.34 3.73 16.48
N THR A 186 -10.59 4.15 16.48
CA THR A 186 -11.09 5.41 15.89
C THR A 186 -12.17 6.02 16.77
N ARG A 187 -12.33 7.36 16.74
CA ARG A 187 -13.43 8.04 17.45
C ARG A 187 -14.75 7.97 16.69
N VAL A 188 -14.65 8.01 15.35
CA VAL A 188 -15.79 7.97 14.44
C VAL A 188 -15.51 6.98 13.33
N ALA A 189 -16.56 6.43 12.74
CA ALA A 189 -16.43 5.52 11.61
C ALA A 189 -15.64 6.19 10.47
N GLN A 190 -14.88 5.38 9.71
CA GLN A 190 -14.16 5.80 8.49
C GLN A 190 -12.98 6.76 8.74
N GLN A 191 -12.67 7.10 9.99
CA GLN A 191 -11.48 7.89 10.34
C GLN A 191 -10.19 7.11 10.05
N TRP A 192 -9.10 7.82 9.77
CA TRP A 192 -7.75 7.30 9.93
C TRP A 192 -7.53 6.72 11.33
N SER A 193 -6.64 5.74 11.43
CA SER A 193 -6.31 5.09 12.68
C SER A 193 -5.73 6.09 13.67
N ILE A 194 -6.31 6.19 14.88
CA ILE A 194 -5.61 6.86 15.99
C ILE A 194 -4.44 5.97 16.39
N VAL A 195 -4.72 4.68 16.51
CA VAL A 195 -3.75 3.58 16.62
C VAL A 195 -4.39 2.34 16.01
N ALA A 196 -3.60 1.49 15.39
CA ALA A 196 -4.03 0.13 15.07
C ALA A 196 -2.89 -0.86 15.23
N VAL A 197 -3.24 -2.13 15.43
CA VAL A 197 -2.29 -3.24 15.59
C VAL A 197 -2.63 -4.32 14.57
N ALA A 198 -1.64 -4.66 13.73
CA ALA A 198 -1.67 -5.85 12.90
C ALA A 198 -0.88 -6.95 13.61
N ALA A 199 -1.55 -8.05 13.99
CA ALA A 199 -0.91 -9.17 14.65
C ALA A 199 -1.22 -10.49 13.93
N ALA A 200 -0.19 -11.23 13.57
CA ALA A 200 -0.29 -12.59 13.03
C ALA A 200 0.49 -13.56 13.93
N VAL A 201 -0.09 -14.72 14.23
CA VAL A 201 0.51 -15.71 15.13
C VAL A 201 0.42 -17.12 14.56
N ARG A 202 1.51 -17.87 14.70
CA ARG A 202 1.56 -19.31 14.46
C ARG A 202 1.51 -20.02 15.80
N THR A 203 0.60 -20.97 15.95
CA THR A 203 0.47 -21.74 17.19
C THR A 203 0.88 -23.19 16.99
N GLU A 204 1.55 -23.75 17.99
CA GLU A 204 1.94 -25.16 18.05
C GLU A 204 1.72 -25.65 19.48
N GLY A 205 1.07 -26.81 19.65
CA GLY A 205 0.88 -27.41 20.99
C GLY A 205 0.11 -26.53 21.99
N GLY A 206 -0.67 -25.55 21.52
CA GLY A 206 -1.40 -24.62 22.38
C GLY A 206 -0.62 -23.38 22.84
N SER A 207 0.63 -23.21 22.39
CA SER A 207 1.44 -22.00 22.60
C SER A 207 1.69 -21.25 21.30
N ILE A 208 2.06 -19.97 21.40
CA ILE A 208 2.53 -19.17 20.26
C ILE A 208 3.96 -19.63 19.94
N ALA A 209 4.16 -20.17 18.74
CA ALA A 209 5.47 -20.58 18.23
C ALA A 209 6.16 -19.43 17.48
N GLU A 210 5.39 -18.54 16.87
CA GLU A 210 5.88 -17.34 16.22
C GLU A 210 4.80 -16.25 16.24
N ALA A 211 5.22 -15.00 16.43
CA ALA A 211 4.36 -13.84 16.35
C ALA A 211 4.99 -12.79 15.41
N LYS A 212 4.13 -12.04 14.73
CA LYS A 212 4.48 -10.92 13.86
C LYS A 212 3.55 -9.77 14.18
N VAL A 213 4.12 -8.64 14.59
CA VAL A 213 3.33 -7.51 15.11
C VAL A 213 3.82 -6.19 14.54
N ALA A 214 2.92 -5.40 13.97
CA ALA A 214 3.19 -4.03 13.57
C ALA A 214 2.08 -3.07 13.99
N LEU A 215 2.47 -1.81 14.15
CA LEU A 215 1.67 -0.73 14.68
C LEU A 215 1.44 0.34 13.62
N THR A 216 0.19 0.79 13.50
CA THR A 216 -0.21 1.92 12.67
C THR A 216 -0.31 3.17 13.51
N ASN A 217 0.19 4.30 12.99
CA ASN A 217 0.14 5.63 13.60
C ASN A 217 0.83 5.76 14.97
N MET A 218 1.85 4.95 15.23
CA MET A 218 2.63 4.93 16.49
C MET A 218 4.07 5.43 16.33
N GLY A 219 4.37 6.02 15.18
CA GLY A 219 5.67 6.59 14.80
C GLY A 219 5.50 7.48 13.56
N SER A 220 6.62 7.96 13.01
CA SER A 220 6.61 8.65 11.72
C SER A 220 6.44 7.72 10.52
N THR A 221 6.46 6.41 10.76
CA THR A 221 6.16 5.33 9.82
C THR A 221 5.36 4.23 10.54
N ALA A 222 4.92 3.21 9.80
CA ALA A 222 4.45 1.98 10.46
C ALA A 222 5.63 1.32 11.20
N VAL A 223 5.37 0.83 12.41
CA VAL A 223 6.43 0.33 13.31
C VAL A 223 6.26 -1.16 13.51
N ARG A 224 7.30 -1.94 13.20
CA ARG A 224 7.37 -3.35 13.60
C ARG A 224 7.72 -3.45 15.08
N ALA A 225 6.86 -4.10 15.86
CA ALA A 225 7.00 -4.19 17.31
C ALA A 225 7.76 -5.46 17.72
N THR A 226 9.03 -5.56 17.32
CA THR A 226 9.86 -6.77 17.54
C THR A 226 10.06 -7.15 19.01
N ALA A 227 9.93 -6.20 19.95
CA ALA A 227 9.96 -6.50 21.37
C ALA A 227 8.70 -7.22 21.89
N VAL A 228 7.62 -7.25 21.10
CA VAL A 228 6.36 -7.96 21.39
C VAL A 228 6.37 -9.37 20.77
N GLU A 229 7.11 -9.56 19.68
CA GLU A 229 7.26 -10.85 18.96
C GLU A 229 8.03 -11.88 19.80
#